data_AF-A0A7W0K169-F1
#
_entry.id   AF-A0A7W0K169-F1
#
_cell.length_a   1.000
_cell.length_b   1.000
_cell.length_c   1.000
_cell.angle_alpha   90.00
_cell.angle_beta   90.00
_cell.angle_gamma   90.00
#
_symmetry.space_group_name_H-M   'P 1'
#
loop_
_entity.id
_entity.type
_entity.pdbx_description
1 polymer ?
#
loop_
_entity_poly.entity_id
_entity_poly.type
_entity_poly.pdbx_seq_one_letter_code
_entity_poly.pdbx_strand_id
1 'polypeptide(L)' 'MKTPKERSEERRQEKLADIQDQVDRGVLSIRKMTPEERKQNPPKPRKPKGSR' A
#
# COMPACT_ATOMS: atom_id res chain seq x y z
N MET A 1 -11.54 22.66 14.45
CA MET A 1 -10.73 22.75 13.20
C MET A 1 -9.71 21.62 13.26
N LYS A 2 -9.71 20.69 12.30
CA LYS A 2 -8.79 19.53 12.35
C LYS A 2 -7.38 19.91 11.89
N THR A 3 -6.37 19.43 12.59
CA THR A 3 -4.96 19.58 12.19
C THR A 3 -4.69 18.88 10.86
N PRO A 4 -3.63 19.25 10.13
CA PRO A 4 -3.22 18.51 8.94
C PRO A 4 -2.97 17.01 9.21
N LYS A 5 -2.45 16.66 10.39
CA LYS A 5 -2.20 15.28 10.79
C LYS A 5 -3.48 14.47 10.93
N GLU A 6 -4.47 15.00 11.65
CA GLU A 6 -5.76 14.35 11.83
C GLU A 6 -6.46 14.12 10.50
N ARG A 7 -6.45 15.12 9.60
CA ARG A 7 -7.00 14.98 8.25
C ARG A 7 -6.27 13.89 7.43
N SER A 8 -4.96 13.72 7.63
CA SER A 8 -4.20 12.69 6.92
C SER A 8 -4.51 11.28 7.44
N GLU A 9 -4.71 11.14 8.75
CA GLU A 9 -5.07 9.86 9.35
C GLU A 9 -6.48 9.45 8.95
N GLU A 10 -7.44 10.38 8.94
CA GLU A 10 -8.80 10.11 8.48
C GLU A 10 -8.83 9.57 7.05
N ARG A 11 -8.15 10.26 6.12
CA ARG A 11 -8.03 9.79 4.73
C ARG A 11 -7.34 8.44 4.63
N ARG A 12 -6.37 8.16 5.50
CA ARG A 12 -5.71 6.86 5.56
C ARG A 12 -6.68 5.77 5.99
N GLN A 13 -7.48 6.01 7.03
CA GLN A 13 -8.48 5.06 7.50
C GLN A 13 -9.57 4.80 6.45
N GLU A 14 -10.08 5.85 5.80
CA GLU A 14 -11.05 5.73 4.69
C GLU A 14 -10.50 4.86 3.57
N LYS A 15 -9.25 5.08 3.16
CA LYS A 15 -8.61 4.30 2.10
C LYS A 15 -8.39 2.84 2.49
N LEU A 16 -8.03 2.58 3.74
CA LEU A 16 -7.85 1.21 4.23
C LEU A 16 -9.19 0.46 4.28
N ALA A 17 -10.28 1.12 4.67
CA ALA A 17 -11.61 0.54 4.65
C ALA A 17 -12.04 0.17 3.22
N ASP A 18 -11.87 1.06 2.24
CA ASP A 18 -12.19 0.77 0.84
C ASP A 18 -11.37 -0.40 0.29
N ILE A 19 -10.07 -0.46 0.60
CA ILE A 19 -9.22 -1.61 0.21
C ILE A 19 -9.74 -2.90 0.84
N GLN A 20 -10.12 -2.88 2.11
CA GLN A 20 -10.67 -4.05 2.80
C GLN A 20 -11.96 -4.52 2.13
N ASP A 21 -12.89 -3.60 1.84
CA ASP A 21 -14.14 -3.91 1.14
C ASP A 21 -13.90 -4.50 -0.25
N GLN A 22 -12.86 -4.04 -0.96
CA GLN A 22 -12.49 -4.60 -2.27
C GLN A 22 -11.92 -6.03 -2.13
N VAL A 23 -11.15 -6.30 -1.08
CA VAL A 23 -10.64 -7.65 -0.79
C VAL A 23 -11.79 -8.58 -0.42
N ASP A 24 -12.70 -8.15 0.44
CA ASP A 24 -13.82 -8.96 0.92
C ASP A 24 -14.81 -9.29 -0.20
N ARG A 25 -15.05 -8.34 -1.12
CA ARG A 25 -15.86 -8.57 -2.33
C ARG A 25 -15.14 -9.37 -3.42
N GLY A 26 -13.84 -9.67 -3.25
CA GLY A 26 -13.03 -10.35 -4.25
C GLY A 26 -12.68 -9.51 -5.48
N VAL A 27 -12.95 -8.19 -5.45
CA VAL A 27 -12.56 -7.23 -6.49
C VAL A 27 -11.04 -7.07 -6.50
N LEU A 28 -10.41 -7.10 -5.33
CA LEU A 28 -8.96 -7.03 -5.14
C LEU A 28 -8.44 -8.35 -4.55
N SER A 29 -7.51 -9.01 -5.24
CA SER A 29 -6.85 -10.21 -4.73
C SER A 29 -5.37 -9.94 -4.43
N ILE A 30 -4.96 -10.18 -3.18
CA ILE A 30 -3.56 -10.03 -2.74
C ILE A 30 -2.87 -11.38 -2.87
N ARG A 31 -2.35 -11.69 -4.07
CA ARG A 31 -1.59 -12.92 -4.31
C ARG A 31 -0.15 -12.79 -3.82
N LYS A 32 0.34 -13.82 -3.12
CA LYS A 32 1.78 -13.94 -2.81
C LYS A 32 2.54 -14.44 -4.04
N MET A 33 3.62 -13.76 -4.38
CA MET A 33 4.55 -14.25 -5.41
C MET A 33 5.22 -15.56 -4.99
N THR A 34 5.46 -16.46 -5.95
CA THR A 34 6.24 -17.69 -5.75
C THR A 34 7.73 -17.38 -5.59
N PRO A 35 8.54 -18.34 -5.09
CA PRO A 35 10.00 -18.17 -5.03
C PRO A 35 10.64 -17.87 -6.40
N GLU A 36 10.15 -18.53 -7.46
CA GLU A 36 10.62 -18.32 -8.84
C GLU A 36 10.27 -16.92 -9.34
N GLU A 37 9.02 -16.49 -9.16
CA GLU A 37 8.56 -15.15 -9.52
C GLU A 37 9.34 -14.07 -8.76
N ARG A 38 9.64 -14.29 -7.47
CA ARG A 38 10.47 -13.38 -6.64
C ARG A 38 11.91 -13.33 -7.12
N LYS A 39 12.47 -14.45 -7.59
CA LYS A 39 13.82 -14.49 -8.17
C LYS A 39 13.87 -13.71 -9.48
N GLN A 40 12.85 -13.83 -10.32
CA GLN A 40 12.74 -13.06 -11.58
C GLN A 40 12.46 -11.58 -11.34
N ASN A 41 11.78 -11.24 -10.25
CA ASN A 41 11.40 -9.86 -9.88
C ASN A 41 11.95 -9.49 -8.50
N PRO A 42 13.28 -9.32 -8.37
CA PRO A 42 13.88 -8.98 -7.09
C PRO A 42 13.42 -7.59 -6.60
N PRO A 43 13.30 -7.38 -5.28
CA PRO A 43 12.97 -6.07 -4.72
C PRO A 43 13.96 -5.01 -5.21
N LYS A 44 13.44 -3.91 -5.78
CA LYS A 44 14.30 -2.81 -6.21
C LYS A 44 14.89 -2.12 -4.99
N PRO A 45 16.21 -1.83 -4.97
CA PRO A 45 16.81 -1.10 -3.88
C PRO A 45 16.15 0.28 -3.76
N ARG A 46 15.92 0.71 -2.51
CA ARG A 46 15.33 2.03 -2.28
C ARG A 46 16.32 3.08 -2.76
N LYS A 47 15.89 3.94 -3.70
CA LYS A 47 16.72 5.08 -4.11
C LYS A 47 17.04 5.93 -2.87
N PRO A 48 18.28 6.43 -2.72
CA PRO A 48 18.61 7.33 -1.63
C PRO A 48 17.66 8.54 -1.70
N LYS A 49 17.18 8.98 -0.55
CA LYS A 49 16.33 10.16 -0.47
C LYS A 49 17.21 11.35 -0.86
N GLY A 50 17.05 11.85 -2.08
CA GLY A 50 17.79 13.04 -2.51
C GLY A 50 17.50 14.17 -1.52
N SER A 51 18.57 14.79 -1.00
CA SER A 51 18.44 16.06 -0.29
C SER A 51 17.98 17.09 -1.33
N ARG A 52 16.72 17.51 -1.21
CA ARG A 52 16.30 18.80 -1.78
C ARG A 52 16.56 19.87 -0.74
#